data_AF-A0A1F7X5V7-F1
#
_entry.id   AF-A0A1F7X5V7-F1
#
_cell.length_a   1.000
_cell.length_b   1.000
_cell.length_c   1.000
_cell.angle_alpha   90.00
_cell.angle_beta   90.00
_cell.angle_gamma   90.00
#
_symmetry.space_group_name_H-M   'P 1'
#
loop_
_entity.id
_entity.type
_entity.pdbx_description
1 polymer ?
#
loop_
_entity_poly.entity_id
_entity_poly.type
_entity_poly.pdbx_seq_one_letter_code
_entity_poly.pdbx_strand_id
1 'polypeptide(L)'
;MEITPSQAVQVKDIGIREPLIINDPWKLMDAFYSSEIYKKAREAFLDNKILAADVSEKEKDRAFLESERAEDALCTFGTRNVAFKYQREKFPREVGHEIEEYIRFIRDSEKMEKRGLDQDQMAALDEERFKLHSDAAEAMLKAGIAPSRNIGRAIVGLLLIDKGSENPFPNRGSLSPITIETTAAKMRRKLGITS
;
A
#
# COMPACT_ATOMS: atom_id res chain seq x y z
N MET A 1 27.53 -23.11 32.61
CA MET A 1 27.69 -22.71 31.20
C MET A 1 26.80 -21.50 31.00
N GLU A 2 27.43 -20.35 30.81
CA GLU A 2 26.77 -19.06 30.64
C GLU A 2 26.23 -18.95 29.20
N ILE A 3 25.01 -18.45 29.05
CA ILE A 3 24.43 -18.12 27.75
C ILE A 3 23.94 -16.67 27.82
N THR A 4 24.61 -15.79 27.09
CA THR A 4 24.20 -14.42 26.77
C THR A 4 24.72 -14.08 25.36
N PRO A 5 24.17 -13.07 24.65
CA PRO A 5 22.92 -13.23 23.90
C PRO A 5 23.03 -12.72 22.44
N SER A 6 21.97 -13.01 21.67
CA SER A 6 21.47 -12.19 20.56
C SER A 6 22.44 -11.86 19.41
N GLN A 7 22.38 -12.64 18.34
CA GLN A 7 22.84 -12.23 17.02
C GLN A 7 21.87 -11.19 16.45
N ALA A 8 22.02 -9.93 16.89
CA ALA A 8 21.57 -8.79 16.13
C ALA A 8 22.38 -8.77 14.82
N VAL A 9 21.73 -9.14 13.72
CA VAL A 9 22.34 -9.11 12.38
C VAL A 9 22.62 -7.64 12.03
N GLN A 10 23.86 -7.22 12.22
CA GLN A 10 24.36 -5.97 11.67
C GLN A 10 24.48 -6.13 10.16
N VAL A 11 23.49 -5.60 9.44
CA VAL A 11 23.53 -5.50 7.98
C VAL A 11 24.36 -4.27 7.62
N LYS A 12 25.64 -4.48 7.31
CA LYS A 12 26.45 -3.51 6.56
C LYS A 12 26.07 -3.57 5.08
N ASP A 13 25.93 -2.38 4.50
CA ASP A 13 25.63 -2.11 3.10
C ASP A 13 26.80 -2.44 2.15
N ILE A 14 26.43 -2.58 0.86
CA ILE A 14 27.20 -2.77 -0.37
C ILE A 14 27.34 -4.24 -0.84
N GLY A 15 26.66 -4.51 -1.96
CA GLY A 15 26.60 -5.80 -2.65
C GLY A 15 25.14 -6.09 -2.95
N ILE A 16 24.74 -6.13 -4.23
CA ILE A 16 23.36 -6.37 -4.68
C ILE A 16 22.85 -7.62 -3.94
N ARG A 17 22.06 -7.41 -2.88
CA ARG A 17 21.38 -8.48 -2.18
C ARG A 17 20.23 -8.84 -3.08
N GLU A 18 20.20 -10.10 -3.53
CA GLU A 18 19.00 -10.61 -4.19
C GLU A 18 17.79 -10.28 -3.29
N PRO A 19 16.73 -9.69 -3.85
CA PRO A 19 15.58 -9.28 -3.06
C PRO A 19 14.99 -10.50 -2.37
N LEU A 20 14.61 -10.34 -1.10
CA LEU A 20 13.98 -11.42 -0.35
C LEU A 20 12.68 -11.81 -1.06
N ILE A 21 12.56 -13.05 -1.51
CA ILE A 21 11.32 -13.53 -2.14
C ILE A 21 10.31 -13.84 -1.05
N ILE A 22 9.17 -13.14 -1.08
CA ILE A 22 8.05 -13.37 -0.16
C ILE A 22 6.82 -13.70 -0.99
N ASN A 23 6.07 -14.71 -0.59
CA ASN A 23 4.81 -15.13 -1.24
C ASN A 23 3.61 -15.12 -0.27
N ASP A 24 3.88 -14.93 1.01
CA ASP A 24 2.90 -14.92 2.08
C ASP A 24 2.63 -13.45 2.47
N PRO A 25 1.38 -12.97 2.35
CA PRO A 25 1.07 -11.56 2.59
C PRO A 25 1.23 -11.15 4.06
N TRP A 26 1.09 -12.07 5.02
CA TRP A 26 1.36 -11.75 6.43
C TRP A 26 2.86 -11.61 6.68
N LYS A 27 3.69 -12.47 6.08
CA LYS A 27 5.15 -12.33 6.16
C LYS A 27 5.66 -11.06 5.51
N LEU A 28 5.00 -10.59 4.44
CA LEU A 28 5.31 -9.30 3.84
C LEU A 28 5.11 -8.18 4.86
N MET A 29 3.99 -8.19 5.58
CA MET A 29 3.69 -7.19 6.60
C MET A 29 4.65 -7.25 7.78
N ASP A 30 4.97 -8.45 8.29
CA ASP A 30 5.95 -8.64 9.36
C ASP A 30 7.33 -8.09 8.97
N ALA A 31 7.76 -8.36 7.73
CA ALA A 31 9.02 -7.85 7.20
C ALA A 31 8.97 -6.32 7.02
N PHE A 32 7.84 -5.77 6.57
CA PHE A 32 7.65 -4.33 6.44
C PHE A 32 7.72 -3.62 7.79
N TYR A 33 6.99 -4.09 8.81
CA TYR A 33 7.01 -3.51 10.15
C TYR A 33 8.41 -3.54 10.79
N SER A 34 9.18 -4.57 10.48
CA SER A 34 10.56 -4.72 10.96
C SER A 34 11.58 -3.87 10.18
N SER A 35 11.17 -3.27 9.06
CA SER A 35 12.07 -2.56 8.15
C SER A 35 12.45 -1.15 8.63
N GLU A 36 13.66 -0.72 8.28
CA GLU A 36 14.08 0.67 8.47
C GLU A 36 13.26 1.68 7.65
N ILE A 37 12.67 1.22 6.54
CA ILE A 37 11.78 2.05 5.71
C ILE A 37 10.51 2.41 6.49
N TYR A 38 9.89 1.42 7.16
CA TYR A 38 8.73 1.65 8.03
C TYR A 38 9.07 2.64 9.15
N LYS A 39 10.16 2.38 9.90
CA LYS A 39 10.57 3.22 11.04
C LYS A 39 10.79 4.67 10.61
N LYS A 40 11.59 4.90 9.56
CA LYS A 40 11.89 6.24 9.05
C LYS A 40 10.66 6.96 8.51
N ALA A 41 9.80 6.25 7.77
CA ALA A 41 8.58 6.84 7.22
C ALA A 41 7.59 7.24 8.33
N ARG A 42 7.49 6.41 9.38
CA ARG A 42 6.67 6.68 10.56
C ARG A 42 7.21 7.85 11.37
N GLU A 43 8.51 7.88 11.68
CA GLU A 43 9.15 8.99 12.37
C GLU A 43 8.92 10.31 11.63
N ALA A 44 9.19 10.31 10.32
CA ALA A 44 9.00 11.50 9.50
C ALA A 44 7.52 11.91 9.31
N PHE A 45 6.57 10.98 9.48
CA PHE A 45 5.14 11.31 9.56
C PHE A 45 4.81 12.04 10.87
N LEU A 46 5.48 11.73 11.97
CA LEU A 46 5.23 12.30 13.30
C LEU A 46 6.02 13.58 13.59
N ASP A 47 7.17 13.79 12.96
CA ASP A 47 8.15 14.85 13.26
C ASP A 47 7.62 16.29 13.39
N ASN A 48 6.49 16.61 12.74
CA ASN A 48 5.89 17.96 12.79
C ASN A 48 4.46 17.97 13.33
N LYS A 49 4.03 16.89 13.99
CA LYS A 49 2.68 16.78 14.55
C LYS A 49 2.71 17.12 16.03
N ILE A 50 1.85 18.07 16.43
CA ILE A 50 1.56 18.32 17.84
C ILE A 50 0.61 17.21 18.29
N LEU A 51 1.12 16.29 19.11
CA LEU A 51 0.35 15.17 19.66
C LEU A 51 -0.06 15.50 21.10
N ALA A 52 -1.30 15.15 21.47
CA ALA A 52 -1.69 15.21 22.87
C ALA A 52 -0.90 14.19 23.70
N ALA A 53 -0.68 14.48 24.99
CA ALA A 53 0.18 13.69 25.86
C ALA A 53 -0.33 12.27 26.13
N ASP A 54 -1.63 12.05 25.92
CA ASP A 54 -2.33 10.78 26.10
C ASP A 54 -2.39 9.92 24.83
N VAL A 55 -1.90 10.40 23.68
CA VAL A 55 -1.88 9.63 22.44
C VAL A 55 -0.91 8.45 22.57
N SER A 56 -1.47 7.24 22.53
CA SER A 56 -0.70 6.00 22.63
C SER A 56 0.11 5.71 21.36
N GLU A 57 1.18 4.93 21.48
CA GLU A 57 1.95 4.48 20.31
C GLU A 57 1.09 3.71 19.30
N LYS A 58 0.12 2.93 19.78
CA LYS A 58 -0.83 2.20 18.93
C LYS A 58 -1.70 3.14 18.09
N GLU A 59 -2.09 4.29 18.63
CA GLU A 59 -2.85 5.30 17.89
C GLU A 59 -1.99 6.02 16.87
N LYS A 60 -0.72 6.28 17.18
CA LYS A 60 0.25 6.82 16.22
C LYS A 60 0.49 5.85 15.07
N ASP A 61 0.65 4.57 15.38
CA ASP A 61 0.80 3.49 14.39
C ASP A 61 -0.41 3.42 13.46
N ARG A 62 -1.62 3.38 14.02
CA ARG A 62 -2.85 3.35 13.24
C ARG A 62 -2.94 4.59 12.33
N ALA A 63 -2.71 5.78 12.87
CA ALA A 63 -2.78 7.02 12.11
C ALA A 63 -1.74 7.07 10.97
N PHE A 64 -0.53 6.53 11.21
CA PHE A 64 0.47 6.38 10.17
C PHE A 64 0.02 5.39 9.09
N LEU A 65 -0.44 4.20 9.48
CA LEU A 65 -0.88 3.14 8.56
C LEU A 65 -2.09 3.55 7.70
N GLU A 66 -2.91 4.49 8.17
CA GLU A 66 -4.00 5.09 7.41
C GLU A 66 -3.54 6.20 6.45
N SER A 67 -2.26 6.60 6.46
CA SER A 67 -1.74 7.69 5.63
C SER A 67 -1.22 7.21 4.26
N GLU A 68 -1.21 8.10 3.28
CA GLU A 68 -0.56 7.88 1.97
C GLU A 68 0.95 7.61 2.12
N ARG A 69 1.57 8.18 3.17
CA ARG A 69 3.00 7.98 3.44
C ARG A 69 3.32 6.52 3.81
N ALA A 70 2.39 5.81 4.44
CA ALA A 70 2.55 4.39 4.72
C ALA A 70 2.36 3.52 3.46
N GLU A 71 1.44 3.90 2.57
CA GLU A 71 1.29 3.28 1.24
C GLU A 71 2.62 3.39 0.45
N ASP A 72 3.18 4.59 0.36
CA ASP A 72 4.44 4.86 -0.35
C ASP A 72 5.63 4.13 0.28
N ALA A 73 5.68 4.07 1.61
CA ALA A 73 6.71 3.34 2.33
C ALA A 73 6.67 1.84 2.01
N LEU A 74 5.48 1.23 2.01
CA LEU A 74 5.31 -0.18 1.67
C LEU A 74 5.66 -0.44 0.20
N CYS A 75 5.25 0.43 -0.72
CA CYS A 75 5.62 0.33 -2.13
C CYS A 75 7.14 0.41 -2.32
N THR A 76 7.81 1.34 -1.63
CA THR A 76 9.27 1.48 -1.68
C THR A 76 9.97 0.24 -1.15
N PHE A 77 9.50 -0.29 -0.01
CA PHE A 77 10.02 -1.53 0.56
C PHE A 77 9.83 -2.72 -0.38
N GLY A 78 8.61 -2.89 -0.90
CA GLY A 78 8.24 -4.00 -1.77
C GLY A 78 8.84 -3.96 -3.18
N THR A 79 9.38 -2.83 -3.63
CA THR A 79 10.05 -2.70 -4.95
C THR A 79 11.57 -2.74 -4.85
N ARG A 80 12.16 -2.37 -3.72
CA ARG A 80 13.62 -2.28 -3.55
C ARG A 80 14.23 -3.39 -2.72
N ASN A 81 13.48 -4.00 -1.81
CA ASN A 81 14.02 -4.91 -0.80
C ASN A 81 13.44 -6.33 -0.89
N VAL A 82 12.25 -6.46 -1.47
CA VAL A 82 11.47 -7.70 -1.51
C VAL A 82 11.01 -7.96 -2.95
N ALA A 83 10.92 -9.22 -3.33
CA ALA A 83 10.19 -9.65 -4.52
C ALA A 83 8.90 -10.34 -4.04
N PHE A 84 7.81 -9.58 -3.97
CA PHE A 84 6.54 -10.10 -3.48
C PHE A 84 5.79 -10.81 -4.60
N LYS A 85 5.75 -12.15 -4.55
CA LYS A 85 5.20 -13.00 -5.61
C LYS A 85 3.81 -13.47 -5.27
N TYR A 86 2.89 -13.32 -6.22
CA TYR A 86 1.54 -13.84 -6.04
C TYR A 86 1.51 -15.37 -6.04
N GLN A 87 0.99 -15.97 -4.96
CA GLN A 87 0.63 -17.39 -4.86
C GLN A 87 -0.78 -17.54 -4.30
N ARG A 88 -1.71 -18.03 -5.12
CA ARG A 88 -3.15 -18.06 -4.81
C ARG A 88 -3.47 -18.75 -3.49
N GLU A 89 -2.74 -19.81 -3.17
CA GLU A 89 -2.92 -20.66 -2.00
C GLU A 89 -2.51 -19.96 -0.69
N LYS A 90 -1.78 -18.85 -0.79
CA LYS A 90 -1.38 -18.02 0.35
C LYS A 90 -2.42 -16.96 0.71
N PHE A 91 -3.47 -16.82 -0.08
CA PHE A 91 -4.54 -15.86 0.18
C PHE A 91 -5.84 -16.58 0.55
N PRO A 92 -6.64 -15.99 1.46
CA PRO A 92 -8.02 -16.40 1.69
C PRO A 92 -8.80 -16.47 0.37
N ARG A 93 -9.83 -17.33 0.32
CA ARG A 93 -10.58 -17.58 -0.91
C ARG A 93 -11.14 -16.29 -1.53
N GLU A 94 -11.77 -15.45 -0.73
CA GLU A 94 -12.39 -14.20 -1.19
C GLU A 94 -11.33 -13.21 -1.70
N VAL A 95 -10.26 -12.99 -0.93
CA VAL A 95 -9.15 -12.11 -1.33
C VAL A 95 -8.50 -12.56 -2.63
N GLY A 96 -8.22 -13.87 -2.75
CA GLY A 96 -7.61 -14.39 -3.96
C GLY A 96 -8.51 -14.28 -5.19
N HIS A 97 -9.83 -14.35 -5.02
CA HIS A 97 -10.79 -14.14 -6.11
C HIS A 97 -10.70 -12.72 -6.67
N GLU A 98 -10.79 -11.70 -5.81
CA GLU A 98 -10.69 -10.29 -6.21
C GLU A 98 -9.37 -9.99 -6.94
N ILE A 99 -8.25 -10.55 -6.45
CA ILE A 99 -6.94 -10.39 -7.09
C ILE A 99 -6.92 -11.05 -8.47
N GLU A 100 -7.49 -12.24 -8.62
CA GLU A 100 -7.54 -12.97 -9.89
C GLU A 100 -8.44 -12.27 -10.92
N GLU A 101 -9.56 -11.71 -10.49
CA GLU A 101 -10.42 -10.88 -11.33
C GLU A 101 -9.68 -9.64 -11.80
N TYR A 102 -8.98 -8.96 -10.90
CA TYR A 102 -8.23 -7.77 -11.24
C TYR A 102 -7.06 -8.08 -12.21
N ILE A 103 -6.29 -9.13 -11.96
CA ILE A 103 -5.20 -9.58 -12.87
C ILE A 103 -5.77 -9.92 -14.25
N ARG A 104 -6.93 -10.58 -14.32
CA ARG A 104 -7.58 -10.92 -15.59
C ARG A 104 -7.99 -9.67 -16.34
N PHE A 105 -8.62 -8.71 -15.65
CA PHE A 105 -9.00 -7.43 -16.22
C PHE A 105 -7.79 -6.70 -16.81
N ILE A 106 -6.69 -6.55 -16.06
CA ILE A 106 -5.48 -5.87 -16.57
C ILE A 106 -4.96 -6.52 -17.86
N ARG A 107 -4.89 -7.86 -17.90
CA ARG A 107 -4.43 -8.59 -19.10
C ARG A 107 -5.33 -8.40 -20.31
N ASP A 108 -6.63 -8.28 -20.10
CA ASP A 108 -7.59 -8.09 -21.19
C ASP A 108 -7.61 -6.62 -21.64
N SER A 109 -7.51 -5.67 -20.71
CA SER A 109 -7.36 -4.24 -20.98
C SER A 109 -6.11 -3.94 -21.80
N GLU A 110 -4.95 -4.55 -21.49
CA GLU A 110 -3.73 -4.41 -22.29
C GLU A 110 -3.91 -4.91 -23.74
N LYS A 111 -4.73 -5.94 -23.97
CA LYS A 111 -5.04 -6.41 -25.33
C LYS A 111 -5.99 -5.44 -26.04
N MET A 112 -6.91 -4.80 -25.32
CA MET A 112 -7.83 -3.81 -25.85
C MET A 112 -7.09 -2.52 -26.22
N GLU A 113 -6.22 -2.02 -25.36
CA GLU A 113 -5.39 -0.83 -25.61
C GLU A 113 -4.55 -0.98 -26.89
N LYS A 114 -3.95 -2.17 -27.11
CA LYS A 114 -3.20 -2.49 -28.35
C LYS A 114 -4.02 -2.42 -29.63
N ARG A 115 -5.35 -2.49 -29.55
CA ARG A 115 -6.26 -2.41 -30.71
C ARG A 115 -6.65 -0.97 -31.06
N GLY A 116 -6.25 0.00 -30.23
CA GLY A 116 -6.64 1.40 -30.33
C GLY A 116 -8.00 1.61 -29.68
N LEU A 117 -8.02 2.43 -28.63
CA LEU A 117 -9.22 2.81 -27.89
C LEU A 117 -9.45 4.31 -28.03
N ASP A 118 -10.72 4.71 -28.09
CA ASP A 118 -11.10 6.11 -27.98
C ASP A 118 -11.03 6.60 -26.51
N GLN A 119 -11.21 7.91 -26.30
CA GLN A 119 -11.08 8.52 -24.97
C GLN A 119 -12.12 7.99 -23.97
N ASP A 120 -13.34 7.73 -24.40
CA ASP A 120 -14.41 7.25 -23.51
C ASP A 120 -14.15 5.80 -23.09
N GLN A 121 -13.64 4.98 -24.00
CA GLN A 121 -13.20 3.62 -23.71
C GLN A 121 -12.01 3.59 -22.76
N MET A 122 -11.03 4.48 -22.95
CA MET A 122 -9.91 4.61 -22.00
C MET A 122 -10.39 5.02 -20.61
N ALA A 123 -11.29 6.00 -20.52
CA ALA A 123 -11.85 6.44 -19.24
C ALA A 123 -12.64 5.33 -18.53
N ALA A 124 -13.44 4.57 -19.26
CA ALA A 124 -14.19 3.44 -18.71
C ALA A 124 -13.25 2.31 -18.21
N LEU A 125 -12.16 2.04 -18.94
CA LEU A 125 -11.16 1.09 -18.47
C LEU A 125 -10.46 1.58 -17.20
N ASP A 126 -10.11 2.85 -17.11
CA ASP A 126 -9.46 3.42 -15.93
C ASP A 126 -10.39 3.40 -14.69
N GLU A 127 -11.69 3.67 -14.87
CA GLU A 127 -12.68 3.59 -13.81
C GLU A 127 -12.82 2.15 -13.28
N GLU A 128 -12.99 1.16 -14.17
CA GLU A 128 -13.10 -0.24 -13.76
C GLU A 128 -11.78 -0.74 -13.14
N ARG A 129 -10.63 -0.30 -13.66
CA ARG A 129 -9.32 -0.58 -13.10
C ARG A 129 -9.21 -0.07 -11.66
N PHE A 130 -9.69 1.15 -11.40
CA PHE A 130 -9.70 1.73 -10.05
C PHE A 130 -10.64 1.00 -9.10
N LYS A 131 -11.81 0.60 -9.59
CA LYS A 131 -12.80 -0.18 -8.84
C LYS A 131 -12.22 -1.54 -8.42
N LEU A 132 -11.71 -2.32 -9.35
CA LEU A 132 -11.13 -3.65 -9.04
C LEU A 132 -9.91 -3.56 -8.10
N HIS A 133 -9.08 -2.53 -8.27
CA HIS A 133 -7.98 -2.26 -7.32
C HIS A 133 -8.50 -1.99 -5.91
N SER A 134 -9.56 -1.18 -5.81
CA SER A 134 -10.21 -0.83 -4.55
C SER A 134 -10.88 -2.03 -3.88
N ASP A 135 -11.55 -2.87 -4.66
CA ASP A 135 -12.26 -4.06 -4.16
C ASP A 135 -11.25 -5.09 -3.62
N ALA A 136 -10.15 -5.33 -4.34
CA ALA A 136 -9.05 -6.17 -3.86
C ALA A 136 -8.41 -5.61 -2.58
N ALA A 137 -8.18 -4.29 -2.49
CA ALA A 137 -7.63 -3.67 -1.29
C ALA A 137 -8.58 -3.76 -0.09
N GLU A 138 -9.88 -3.61 -0.32
CA GLU A 138 -10.92 -3.77 0.71
C GLU A 138 -11.01 -5.22 1.20
N ALA A 139 -10.88 -6.20 0.30
CA ALA A 139 -10.83 -7.60 0.68
C ALA A 139 -9.62 -7.91 1.57
N MET A 140 -8.43 -7.35 1.28
CA MET A 140 -7.24 -7.48 2.14
C MET A 140 -7.48 -6.93 3.55
N LEU A 141 -8.17 -5.80 3.65
CA LEU A 141 -8.53 -5.19 4.94
C LEU A 141 -9.48 -6.09 5.72
N LYS A 142 -10.57 -6.54 5.09
CA LYS A 142 -11.58 -7.41 5.73
C LYS A 142 -10.99 -8.74 6.19
N ALA A 143 -10.03 -9.27 5.45
CA ALA A 143 -9.31 -10.50 5.81
C ALA A 143 -8.26 -10.32 6.91
N GLY A 144 -8.02 -9.09 7.38
CA GLY A 144 -6.99 -8.80 8.38
C GLY A 144 -5.56 -8.96 7.87
N ILE A 145 -5.36 -9.01 6.55
CA ILE A 145 -4.03 -8.99 5.93
C ILE A 145 -3.46 -7.58 6.01
N ALA A 146 -4.27 -6.60 5.60
CA ALA A 146 -3.90 -5.20 5.63
C ALA A 146 -4.53 -4.51 6.85
N PRO A 147 -3.78 -3.70 7.62
CA PRO A 147 -4.32 -2.93 8.74
C PRO A 147 -5.16 -1.72 8.29
N SER A 148 -5.08 -1.32 7.02
CA SER A 148 -5.80 -0.19 6.44
C SER A 148 -6.01 -0.41 4.94
N ARG A 149 -6.95 0.33 4.35
CA ARG A 149 -7.18 0.30 2.90
C ARG A 149 -5.96 0.78 2.10
N ASN A 150 -5.22 1.78 2.59
CA ASN A 150 -4.01 2.28 1.93
C ASN A 150 -2.91 1.23 1.89
N ILE A 151 -2.72 0.48 2.98
CA ILE A 151 -1.81 -0.67 2.96
C ILE A 151 -2.33 -1.76 2.01
N GLY A 152 -3.63 -2.03 2.00
CA GLY A 152 -4.24 -2.98 1.05
C GLY A 152 -3.94 -2.61 -0.41
N ARG A 153 -4.06 -1.33 -0.77
CA ARG A 153 -3.73 -0.80 -2.11
C ARG A 153 -2.26 -1.01 -2.47
N ALA A 154 -1.35 -0.71 -1.53
CA ALA A 154 0.09 -0.97 -1.74
C ALA A 154 0.38 -2.46 -1.99
N ILE A 155 -0.20 -3.37 -1.20
CA ILE A 155 -0.02 -4.83 -1.40
C ILE A 155 -0.52 -5.25 -2.78
N VAL A 156 -1.72 -4.82 -3.18
CA VAL A 156 -2.30 -5.13 -4.51
C VAL A 156 -1.42 -4.56 -5.62
N GLY A 157 -0.94 -3.32 -5.48
CA GLY A 157 -0.01 -2.72 -6.44
C GLY A 157 1.28 -3.53 -6.61
N LEU A 158 1.87 -4.04 -5.52
CA LEU A 158 3.04 -4.90 -5.57
C LEU A 158 2.78 -6.23 -6.31
N LEU A 159 1.60 -6.82 -6.11
CA LEU A 159 1.20 -8.05 -6.83
C LEU A 159 1.05 -7.82 -8.33
N LEU A 160 0.57 -6.64 -8.74
CA LEU A 160 0.49 -6.29 -10.16
C LEU A 160 1.88 -6.10 -10.79
N ILE A 161 2.83 -5.51 -10.06
CA ILE A 161 4.22 -5.39 -10.51
C ILE A 161 4.81 -6.78 -10.76
N ASP A 162 4.62 -7.74 -9.84
CA ASP A 162 5.05 -9.14 -10.04
C ASP A 162 4.45 -9.78 -11.30
N LYS A 163 3.23 -9.39 -11.67
CA LYS A 163 2.56 -9.89 -12.88
C LYS A 163 2.89 -9.12 -14.16
N GLY A 164 3.84 -8.20 -14.10
CA GLY A 164 4.36 -7.47 -15.26
C GLY A 164 3.56 -6.24 -15.65
N SER A 165 2.64 -5.79 -14.80
CA SER A 165 1.89 -4.54 -15.03
C SER A 165 2.79 -3.34 -14.75
N GLU A 166 3.08 -2.55 -15.79
CA GLU A 166 3.92 -1.34 -15.69
C GLU A 166 3.24 -0.20 -14.90
N ASN A 167 1.90 -0.17 -14.85
CA ASN A 167 1.14 0.84 -14.11
C ASN A 167 0.23 0.21 -13.01
N PRO A 168 0.79 -0.09 -11.83
CA PRO A 168 0.04 -0.66 -10.71
C PRO A 168 -0.88 0.35 -9.98
N PHE A 169 -0.77 1.65 -10.30
CA PHE A 169 -1.49 2.74 -9.64
C PHE A 169 -2.19 3.63 -10.67
N PRO A 170 -3.40 3.24 -11.12
CA PRO A 170 -4.02 3.86 -12.29
C PRO A 170 -4.38 5.34 -12.17
N ASN A 171 -4.39 5.91 -10.96
CA ASN A 171 -4.85 7.29 -10.73
C ASN A 171 -3.87 8.18 -9.96
N ARG A 172 -2.54 7.94 -10.03
CA ARG A 172 -1.57 8.96 -9.55
C ARG A 172 -1.42 10.15 -10.52
N GLY A 173 -2.01 10.07 -11.72
CA GLY A 173 -1.86 11.07 -12.79
C GLY A 173 -2.99 12.11 -12.96
N SER A 174 -4.12 12.01 -12.26
CA SER A 174 -5.22 12.99 -12.44
C SER A 174 -6.20 13.10 -11.27
N LEU A 175 -5.82 12.68 -10.06
CA LEU A 175 -6.53 13.17 -8.88
C LEU A 175 -6.20 14.66 -8.75
N SER A 176 -7.20 15.51 -9.02
CA SER A 176 -7.23 16.85 -8.44
C SER A 176 -6.81 16.70 -6.97
N PRO A 177 -5.91 17.56 -6.44
CA PRO A 177 -5.37 17.37 -5.10
C PRO A 177 -6.51 17.14 -4.13
N ILE A 178 -6.56 15.94 -3.52
CA ILE A 178 -7.49 15.67 -2.44
C ILE A 178 -7.09 16.64 -1.34
N THR A 179 -7.85 17.72 -1.23
CA THR A 179 -7.67 18.68 -0.16
C THR A 179 -8.15 17.98 1.09
N ILE A 180 -7.21 17.48 1.89
CA ILE A 180 -7.52 16.96 3.23
C ILE A 180 -7.93 18.16 4.07
N GLU A 181 -9.22 18.48 4.08
CA GLU A 181 -9.77 19.45 5.02
C GLU A 181 -9.62 18.87 6.43
N THR A 182 -8.78 19.52 7.24
CA THR A 182 -8.66 19.19 8.66
C THR A 182 -10.02 19.32 9.34
N THR A 183 -10.27 18.52 10.38
CA THR A 183 -11.51 18.57 11.18
C THR A 183 -11.82 19.99 11.66
N ALA A 184 -10.79 20.80 11.92
CA ALA A 184 -10.91 22.23 12.25
C ALA A 184 -11.41 23.10 11.08
N ALA A 185 -10.96 22.85 9.85
CA ALA A 185 -11.46 23.53 8.64
C ALA A 185 -12.93 23.19 8.37
N LYS A 186 -13.32 21.93 8.60
CA LYS A 186 -14.70 21.45 8.46
C LYS A 186 -15.65 22.11 9.48
N MET A 187 -15.19 22.33 10.71
CA MET A 187 -15.96 23.04 11.74
C MET A 187 -16.08 24.54 11.46
N ARG A 188 -15.01 25.21 11.01
CA ARG A 188 -15.03 26.65 10.68
C ARG A 188 -15.99 26.99 9.55
N ARG A 189 -16.03 26.16 8.50
CA ARG A 189 -17.00 26.31 7.40
C ARG A 189 -18.43 26.07 7.88
N LYS A 190 -18.66 25.10 8.76
CA LYS A 190 -19.99 24.80 9.33
C LYS A 190 -20.50 25.92 10.27
N LEU A 191 -19.60 26.69 10.86
CA LEU A 191 -19.91 27.84 11.71
C LEU A 191 -19.98 29.17 10.95
N GLY A 192 -19.81 29.18 9.62
CA GLY A 192 -19.87 30.39 8.81
C GLY A 192 -18.73 31.39 9.09
N ILE A 193 -17.64 30.93 9.71
CA ILE A 193 -16.50 31.80 10.03
C ILE A 193 -15.54 31.76 8.84
N THR A 194 -15.65 32.77 7.98
CA THR A 194 -14.63 33.06 6.95
C THR A 194 -13.47 33.83 7.57
N SER A 195 -12.24 33.44 7.21
CA SER A 195 -11.04 34.23 7.53
C SER A 195 -11.00 35.52 6.72
#